data_AF-A0AA39WKA4-F1
#
_entry.id   AF-A0AA39WKA4-F1
#
_cell.length_a   1.000
_cell.length_b   1.000
_cell.length_c   1.000
_cell.angle_alpha   90.00
_cell.angle_beta   90.00
_cell.angle_gamma   90.00
#
_symmetry.space_group_name_H-M   'P 1'
#
loop_
_entity.id
_entity.type
_entity.pdbx_description
1 polymer ?
#
loop_
_entity_poly.entity_id
_entity_poly.type
_entity_poly.pdbx_seq_one_letter_code
_entity_poly.pdbx_strand_id
1 'polypeptide(L)'
;MIQDITQAFVTMALFFLDLPVASVVQDYLKTTEGSEFKNSPIFDAVGRSKLRPARRTRTSNLFRPPTFWPKLEEIKRSRRPIFEIYPMDWAVLTRATIEKRIFTSPKHRVSQVLIPPVYRGGALSPAPFSPDDSICTGLTAAITEPGHSSPDMWIKYDGEGDYRAKFPPGYIDYTEWPDLLTQARPFAAANPTARFALLKLCRLATAFIDPVGRSWTWKFLPKDMPPSEWSIHNTVRLCLGTLRQSMLGGGPAPSEEPKPSKIKHKTWRDLQRVRDKKKWDNGERFKANEKWDYGHCELDERVFHRGDLVLVMGKDQEDLLRWCTAVTFALQTKPWFREVDLWKSFVNVDLEFVEGLDEFWLGNEVAEEEMPVSG
;
A
#
# COMPACT_ATOMS: atom_id res chain seq x y z
N MET A 1 4.64 -7.63 20.72
CA MET A 1 5.34 -8.80 20.14
C MET A 1 4.48 -10.04 20.16
N ILE A 2 4.19 -10.68 21.32
CA ILE A 2 3.37 -11.91 21.35
C ILE A 2 1.98 -11.68 20.75
N GLN A 3 1.31 -10.57 21.10
CA GLN A 3 0.02 -10.22 20.50
C GLN A 3 0.11 -10.03 18.98
N ASP A 4 1.11 -9.30 18.50
CA ASP A 4 1.27 -8.99 17.07
C ASP A 4 1.59 -10.24 16.24
N ILE A 5 2.44 -11.15 16.76
CA ILE A 5 2.76 -12.40 16.07
C ILE A 5 1.57 -13.37 16.10
N THR A 6 0.81 -13.41 17.20
CA THR A 6 -0.45 -14.18 17.27
C THR A 6 -1.46 -13.64 16.26
N GLN A 7 -1.61 -12.33 16.14
CA GLN A 7 -2.50 -11.73 15.14
C GLN A 7 -2.06 -12.04 13.72
N ALA A 8 -0.76 -11.90 13.41
CA ALA A 8 -0.22 -12.27 12.11
C ALA A 8 -0.45 -13.76 11.80
N PHE A 9 -0.22 -14.64 12.77
CA PHE A 9 -0.46 -16.08 12.65
C PHE A 9 -1.93 -16.38 12.36
N VAL A 10 -2.87 -15.89 13.19
CA VAL A 10 -4.31 -16.13 13.00
C VAL A 10 -4.78 -15.59 11.65
N THR A 11 -4.31 -14.41 11.24
CA THR A 11 -4.66 -13.81 9.95
C THR A 11 -4.23 -14.69 8.78
N MET A 12 -3.04 -15.29 8.83
CA MET A 12 -2.55 -16.18 7.78
C MET A 12 -3.17 -17.57 7.85
N ALA A 13 -3.33 -18.14 9.05
CA ALA A 13 -3.86 -19.48 9.28
C ALA A 13 -5.29 -19.70 8.73
N LEU A 14 -6.06 -18.61 8.54
CA LEU A 14 -7.34 -18.62 7.82
C LEU A 14 -7.27 -19.26 6.42
N PHE A 15 -6.09 -19.26 5.77
CA PHE A 15 -5.87 -19.82 4.44
C PHE A 15 -5.17 -21.19 4.44
N PHE A 16 -4.93 -21.77 5.62
CA PHE A 16 -4.22 -23.05 5.81
C PHE A 16 -5.05 -24.00 6.67
N LEU A 17 -6.35 -24.08 6.39
CA LEU A 17 -7.30 -24.86 7.20
C LEU A 17 -7.04 -26.37 7.16
N ASP A 18 -6.23 -26.87 6.23
CA ASP A 18 -5.85 -28.30 6.19
C ASP A 18 -4.72 -28.64 7.17
N LEU A 19 -4.02 -27.63 7.71
CA LEU A 19 -2.91 -27.86 8.63
C LEU A 19 -3.42 -28.05 10.08
N PRO A 20 -2.89 -29.04 10.84
CA PRO A 20 -3.25 -29.23 12.25
C PRO A 20 -2.98 -27.99 13.13
N VAL A 21 -1.94 -27.23 12.82
CA VAL A 21 -1.59 -26.00 13.55
C VAL A 21 -2.66 -24.90 13.41
N ALA A 22 -3.49 -24.93 12.36
CA ALA A 22 -4.59 -24.01 12.14
C ALA A 22 -5.90 -24.43 12.83
N SER A 23 -5.90 -25.51 13.64
CA SER A 23 -7.07 -26.03 14.35
C SER A 23 -7.86 -24.97 15.13
N VAL A 24 -7.18 -24.05 15.80
CA VAL A 24 -7.84 -22.94 16.53
C VAL A 24 -8.73 -22.09 15.62
N VAL A 25 -8.31 -21.85 14.37
CA VAL A 25 -9.08 -21.09 13.38
C VAL A 25 -10.19 -21.94 12.79
N GLN A 26 -9.91 -23.22 12.51
CA GLN A 26 -10.93 -24.16 12.07
C GLN A 26 -12.08 -24.28 13.07
N ASP A 27 -11.75 -24.34 14.36
CA ASP A 27 -12.73 -24.47 15.43
C ASP A 27 -13.55 -23.19 15.60
N TYR A 28 -12.93 -22.01 15.47
CA TYR A 28 -13.65 -20.74 15.39
C TYR A 28 -14.66 -20.71 14.24
N LEU A 29 -14.26 -21.12 13.02
CA LEU A 29 -15.16 -21.15 11.85
C LEU A 29 -16.33 -22.14 11.99
N LYS A 30 -16.30 -23.04 12.98
CA LYS A 30 -17.41 -23.95 13.32
C LYS A 30 -18.36 -23.35 14.37
N THR A 31 -18.01 -22.25 15.03
CA THR A 31 -18.91 -21.58 15.99
C THR A 31 -20.04 -20.86 15.25
N THR A 32 -21.08 -20.48 15.98
CA THR A 32 -22.19 -19.68 15.44
C THR A 32 -21.67 -18.38 14.80
N GLU A 33 -20.77 -17.68 15.49
CA GLU A 33 -20.18 -16.41 15.04
C GLU A 33 -19.23 -16.59 13.86
N GLY A 34 -18.41 -17.65 13.87
CA GLY A 34 -17.45 -17.89 12.80
C GLY A 34 -18.09 -18.45 11.52
N SER A 35 -19.24 -19.12 11.64
CA SER A 35 -19.90 -19.79 10.53
C SER A 35 -20.32 -18.85 9.40
N GLU A 36 -20.64 -17.59 9.73
CA GLU A 36 -20.98 -16.54 8.75
C GLU A 36 -19.81 -16.25 7.79
N PHE A 37 -18.57 -16.42 8.24
CA PHE A 37 -17.38 -16.14 7.45
C PHE A 37 -16.92 -17.33 6.61
N LYS A 38 -17.36 -18.55 6.89
CA LYS A 38 -16.89 -19.77 6.20
C LYS A 38 -17.09 -19.72 4.68
N ASN A 39 -18.18 -19.09 4.24
CA ASN A 39 -18.50 -18.91 2.82
C ASN A 39 -18.09 -17.52 2.29
N SER A 40 -17.22 -16.81 3.02
CA SER A 40 -16.76 -15.49 2.60
C SER A 40 -16.00 -15.60 1.28
N PRO A 41 -16.26 -14.71 0.30
CA PRO A 41 -15.53 -14.71 -0.96
C PRO A 41 -14.03 -14.46 -0.80
N ILE A 42 -13.56 -14.05 0.38
CA ILE A 42 -12.13 -13.92 0.69
C ILE A 42 -11.38 -15.25 0.49
N PHE A 43 -12.06 -16.38 0.72
CA PHE A 43 -11.54 -17.74 0.56
C PHE A 43 -11.63 -18.27 -0.87
N ASP A 44 -12.41 -17.61 -1.74
CA ASP A 44 -12.52 -17.97 -3.16
C ASP A 44 -11.46 -17.24 -4.00
N ALA A 45 -10.22 -17.75 -3.93
CA ALA A 45 -9.10 -17.18 -4.67
C ALA A 45 -9.33 -17.19 -6.19
N VAL A 46 -9.94 -18.26 -6.73
CA VAL A 46 -10.19 -18.44 -8.17
C VAL A 46 -11.29 -17.51 -8.66
N GLY A 47 -12.37 -17.34 -7.90
CA GLY A 47 -13.41 -16.36 -8.24
C GLY A 47 -12.87 -14.94 -8.17
N ARG A 48 -12.08 -14.62 -7.14
CA ARG A 48 -11.48 -13.28 -6.99
C ARG A 48 -10.46 -12.96 -8.07
N SER A 49 -9.64 -13.91 -8.53
CA SER A 49 -8.62 -13.65 -9.55
C SER A 49 -9.23 -13.21 -10.89
N LYS A 50 -10.43 -13.70 -11.21
CA LYS A 50 -11.18 -13.34 -12.42
C LYS A 50 -11.79 -11.94 -12.38
N LEU A 51 -11.89 -11.33 -11.19
CA LEU A 51 -12.51 -10.02 -11.01
C LEU A 51 -11.43 -8.94 -10.98
N ARG A 52 -11.16 -8.31 -12.13
CA ARG A 52 -10.33 -7.10 -12.16
C ARG A 52 -11.09 -5.95 -11.49
N PRO A 53 -10.64 -5.41 -10.34
CA PRO A 53 -11.31 -4.27 -9.74
C PRO A 53 -11.05 -3.03 -10.60
N ALA A 54 -12.09 -2.23 -10.83
CA ALA A 54 -11.95 -0.92 -11.44
C ALA A 54 -10.97 -0.08 -10.61
N ARG A 55 -9.82 0.24 -11.20
CA ARG A 55 -8.76 1.02 -10.54
C ARG A 55 -8.12 1.97 -11.54
N ARG A 56 -7.67 3.11 -11.03
CA ARG A 56 -6.72 4.00 -11.70
C ARG A 56 -5.37 3.33 -11.91
N THR A 57 -4.60 3.76 -12.91
CA THR A 57 -3.22 3.31 -13.11
C THR A 57 -2.34 3.61 -11.88
N ARG A 58 -1.20 2.93 -11.82
CA ARG A 58 -0.29 2.98 -10.67
C ARG A 58 0.52 4.28 -10.62
N THR A 59 0.65 4.98 -11.74
CA THR A 59 1.45 6.20 -11.92
C THR A 59 1.04 7.31 -10.95
N SER A 60 1.95 7.75 -10.07
CA SER A 60 1.75 8.91 -9.19
C SER A 60 1.84 10.24 -9.95
N ASN A 61 1.50 11.33 -9.27
CA ASN A 61 1.58 12.69 -9.84
C ASN A 61 2.97 13.03 -10.41
N LEU A 62 4.04 12.47 -9.82
CA LEU A 62 5.41 12.74 -10.23
C LEU A 62 5.70 12.25 -11.65
N PHE A 63 5.18 11.08 -12.00
CA PHE A 63 5.45 10.40 -13.27
C PHE A 63 4.37 10.67 -14.32
N ARG A 64 3.35 11.47 -13.99
CA ARG A 64 2.29 11.86 -14.94
C ARG A 64 2.75 13.00 -15.84
N PRO A 65 2.38 12.97 -17.13
CA PRO A 65 2.71 14.06 -18.03
C PRO A 65 1.97 15.35 -17.59
N PRO A 66 2.57 16.54 -17.78
CA PRO A 66 1.91 17.81 -17.46
C PRO A 66 0.56 18.00 -18.17
N THR A 67 0.39 17.39 -19.35
CA THR A 67 -0.86 17.36 -20.13
C THR A 67 -2.01 16.64 -19.43
N PHE A 68 -1.77 15.95 -18.33
CA PHE A 68 -2.81 15.32 -17.52
C PHE A 68 -3.59 16.33 -16.67
N TRP A 69 -3.01 17.50 -16.34
CA TRP A 69 -3.59 18.47 -15.38
C TRP A 69 -4.07 19.82 -15.96
N PRO A 70 -4.45 19.96 -17.25
CA PRO A 70 -4.54 21.27 -17.90
C PRO A 70 -5.55 22.23 -17.24
N LYS A 71 -6.74 21.72 -16.89
CA LYS A 71 -7.79 22.50 -16.22
C LYS A 71 -7.43 22.86 -14.78
N LEU A 72 -6.67 21.98 -14.11
CA LEU A 72 -6.19 22.25 -12.75
C LEU A 72 -5.12 23.34 -12.74
N GLU A 73 -4.21 23.32 -13.72
CA GLU A 73 -3.22 24.39 -13.92
C GLU A 73 -3.86 25.74 -14.24
N GLU A 74 -4.96 25.74 -15.00
CA GLU A 74 -5.74 26.95 -15.27
C GLU A 74 -6.33 27.54 -13.97
N ILE A 75 -6.95 26.71 -13.14
CA ILE A 75 -7.50 27.12 -11.84
C ILE A 75 -6.40 27.71 -10.95
N LYS A 76 -5.22 27.09 -10.90
CA LYS A 76 -4.09 27.55 -10.08
C LYS A 76 -3.50 28.89 -10.52
N ARG A 77 -3.61 29.24 -11.80
CA ARG A 77 -3.15 30.55 -12.30
C ARG A 77 -4.14 31.68 -12.00
N SER A 78 -5.37 31.36 -11.63
CA SER A 78 -6.38 32.35 -11.27
C SER A 78 -6.03 33.04 -9.95
N ARG A 79 -6.33 34.33 -9.85
CA ARG A 79 -6.23 35.09 -8.58
C ARG A 79 -7.46 34.94 -7.69
N ARG A 80 -8.52 34.27 -8.18
CA ARG A 80 -9.76 34.08 -7.43
C ARG A 80 -9.62 32.92 -6.45
N PRO A 81 -10.30 32.97 -5.28
CA PRO A 81 -10.32 31.86 -4.35
C PRO A 81 -10.78 30.58 -5.03
N ILE A 82 -10.11 29.48 -4.75
CA ILE A 82 -10.31 28.22 -5.48
C ILE A 82 -11.76 27.72 -5.45
N PHE A 83 -12.45 27.88 -4.32
CA PHE A 83 -13.84 27.46 -4.13
C PHE A 83 -14.85 28.28 -4.97
N GLU A 84 -14.46 29.43 -5.52
CA GLU A 84 -15.33 30.22 -6.42
C GLU A 84 -15.21 29.81 -7.89
N ILE A 85 -14.09 29.18 -8.24
CA ILE A 85 -13.74 28.81 -9.63
C ILE A 85 -13.65 27.29 -9.82
N TYR A 86 -13.89 26.53 -8.75
CA TYR A 86 -13.85 25.08 -8.80
C TYR A 86 -14.99 24.54 -9.69
N PRO A 87 -14.69 23.69 -10.69
CA PRO A 87 -15.71 23.20 -11.61
C PRO A 87 -16.80 22.40 -10.88
N MET A 88 -18.07 22.69 -11.18
CA MET A 88 -19.20 22.04 -10.49
C MET A 88 -19.28 20.53 -10.78
N ASP A 89 -18.92 20.11 -11.99
CA ASP A 89 -18.79 18.70 -12.37
C ASP A 89 -17.76 17.97 -11.49
N TRP A 90 -16.62 18.63 -11.21
CA TRP A 90 -15.63 18.11 -10.28
C TRP A 90 -16.17 18.09 -8.84
N ALA A 91 -16.92 19.12 -8.43
CA ALA A 91 -17.44 19.21 -7.07
C ALA A 91 -18.43 18.08 -6.78
N VAL A 92 -19.31 17.78 -7.73
CA VAL A 92 -20.27 16.68 -7.64
C VAL A 92 -19.54 15.34 -7.56
N LEU A 93 -18.54 15.12 -8.42
CA LEU A 93 -17.78 13.87 -8.44
C LEU A 93 -16.95 13.67 -7.16
N THR A 94 -16.18 14.67 -6.75
CA THR A 94 -15.34 14.60 -5.54
C THR A 94 -16.19 14.37 -4.29
N ARG A 95 -17.32 15.08 -4.15
CA ARG A 95 -18.26 14.84 -3.04
C ARG A 95 -18.88 13.46 -3.10
N ALA A 96 -19.30 13.03 -4.29
CA ALA A 96 -19.73 11.66 -4.49
C ALA A 96 -18.63 10.71 -4.04
N THR A 97 -17.39 10.78 -4.51
CA THR A 97 -16.34 9.83 -4.09
C THR A 97 -16.05 9.85 -2.58
N ILE A 98 -16.14 11.02 -1.93
CA ILE A 98 -15.99 11.15 -0.46
C ILE A 98 -17.18 10.53 0.29
N GLU A 99 -18.42 10.79 -0.17
CA GLU A 99 -19.68 10.42 0.49
C GLU A 99 -20.25 9.05 0.07
N LYS A 100 -19.90 8.60 -1.13
CA LYS A 100 -20.58 7.57 -1.93
C LYS A 100 -19.57 6.54 -2.45
N ARG A 101 -19.78 5.33 -1.94
CA ARG A 101 -19.92 4.14 -2.78
C ARG A 101 -21.33 3.53 -2.66
N ILE A 102 -22.36 4.38 -2.70
CA ILE A 102 -23.76 3.97 -2.81
C ILE A 102 -24.46 4.80 -3.88
N PHE A 103 -24.35 4.45 -5.16
CA PHE A 103 -25.54 4.45 -6.02
C PHE A 103 -25.46 3.20 -6.87
N THR A 104 -26.32 2.25 -6.56
CA THR A 104 -26.75 1.23 -7.51
C THR A 104 -27.60 1.91 -8.58
N SER A 105 -27.26 1.68 -9.85
CA SER A 105 -28.18 1.94 -10.97
C SER A 105 -29.37 0.99 -10.85
N PRO A 106 -30.64 1.45 -10.95
CA PRO A 106 -31.81 0.58 -10.77
C PRO A 106 -31.99 -0.50 -11.85
N LYS A 107 -31.17 -0.54 -12.91
CA LYS A 107 -31.40 -1.40 -14.07
C LYS A 107 -30.47 -2.60 -14.26
N HIS A 108 -29.45 -2.78 -13.43
CA HIS A 108 -28.59 -3.97 -13.51
C HIS A 108 -28.48 -4.64 -12.14
N ARG A 109 -29.32 -5.66 -11.89
CA ARG A 109 -29.16 -6.60 -10.78
C ARG A 109 -28.01 -7.54 -11.10
N VAL A 110 -26.78 -7.06 -11.00
CA VAL A 110 -25.62 -7.92 -10.75
C VAL A 110 -24.79 -7.22 -9.69
N SER A 111 -24.69 -7.89 -8.55
CA SER A 111 -23.90 -7.58 -7.37
C SER A 111 -22.49 -7.08 -7.71
N GLN A 112 -22.24 -5.78 -7.51
CA GLN A 112 -20.89 -5.22 -7.50
C GLN A 112 -20.65 -4.45 -6.20
N VAL A 113 -19.86 -5.11 -5.33
CA VAL A 113 -18.91 -4.54 -4.36
C VAL A 113 -19.40 -3.36 -3.51
N LEU A 114 -20.07 -3.68 -2.39
CA LEU A 114 -20.20 -2.79 -1.24
C LEU A 114 -18.81 -2.56 -0.60
N ILE A 115 -18.07 -1.53 -1.05
CA ILE A 115 -17.06 -0.91 -0.18
C ILE A 115 -17.80 0.20 0.58
N PRO A 116 -17.70 0.31 1.91
CA PRO A 116 -18.27 1.42 2.65
C PRO A 116 -17.79 2.77 2.07
N PRO A 117 -18.57 3.87 2.18
CA PRO A 117 -18.07 5.21 1.88
C PRO A 117 -16.67 5.41 2.46
N VAL A 118 -15.74 6.02 1.72
CA VAL A 118 -14.33 6.17 2.16
C VAL A 118 -14.25 6.81 3.56
N TYR A 119 -15.20 7.71 3.86
CA TYR A 119 -15.42 8.25 5.19
C TYR A 119 -15.93 7.22 6.24
N ARG A 120 -16.97 6.44 5.92
CA ARG A 120 -17.54 5.43 6.83
C ARG A 120 -16.62 4.23 7.05
N GLY A 121 -15.76 3.92 6.09
CA GLY A 121 -14.71 2.92 6.21
C GLY A 121 -13.50 3.38 7.03
N GLY A 122 -13.53 4.60 7.59
CA GLY A 122 -12.44 5.15 8.41
C GLY A 122 -11.19 5.54 7.63
N ALA A 123 -11.22 5.48 6.29
CA ALA A 123 -10.09 5.80 5.42
C ALA A 123 -9.83 7.31 5.32
N LEU A 124 -10.87 8.12 5.53
CA LEU A 124 -10.85 9.58 5.56
C LEU A 124 -11.46 10.10 6.87
N SER A 125 -10.86 11.15 7.44
CA SER A 125 -11.46 11.93 8.52
C SER A 125 -11.34 13.43 8.22
N PRO A 126 -12.18 14.30 8.79
CA PRO A 126 -11.98 15.74 8.68
C PRO A 126 -10.61 16.07 9.31
N ALA A 127 -9.89 17.00 8.70
CA ALA A 127 -8.63 17.48 9.25
C ALA A 127 -8.87 18.76 10.06
N PRO A 128 -8.27 18.91 11.25
CA PRO A 128 -8.40 20.12 12.05
C PRO A 128 -7.41 21.20 11.59
N PHE A 129 -7.23 21.36 10.28
CA PHE A 129 -6.25 22.29 9.69
C PHE A 129 -6.95 23.37 8.88
N SER A 130 -6.36 24.56 8.86
CA SER A 130 -6.79 25.64 7.97
C SER A 130 -6.71 25.17 6.51
N PRO A 131 -7.70 25.47 5.66
CA PRO A 131 -7.69 25.16 4.24
C PRO A 131 -6.80 26.14 3.47
N ASP A 132 -5.54 26.18 3.86
CA ASP A 132 -4.50 26.98 3.25
C ASP A 132 -3.59 26.05 2.43
N ASP A 133 -3.26 26.44 1.20
CA ASP A 133 -2.47 25.61 0.29
C ASP A 133 -1.04 25.35 0.80
N SER A 134 -0.51 26.19 1.71
CA SER A 134 0.78 25.94 2.38
C SER A 134 0.70 24.85 3.47
N ILE A 135 -0.51 24.52 3.94
CA ILE A 135 -0.76 23.52 4.97
C ILE A 135 -1.35 22.24 4.36
N CYS A 136 -2.30 22.39 3.43
CA CYS A 136 -2.97 21.30 2.74
C CYS A 136 -2.58 21.30 1.25
N THR A 137 -1.41 20.73 0.94
CA THR A 137 -0.76 20.79 -0.37
C THR A 137 -1.45 19.99 -1.49
N GLY A 138 -2.50 19.23 -1.17
CA GLY A 138 -3.23 18.38 -2.09
C GLY A 138 -4.54 19.02 -2.55
N LEU A 139 -4.71 19.13 -3.86
CA LEU A 139 -5.92 19.66 -4.49
C LEU A 139 -6.64 18.60 -5.34
N THR A 140 -7.94 18.44 -5.11
CA THR A 140 -8.76 17.46 -5.83
C THR A 140 -9.10 17.91 -7.25
N ALA A 141 -9.15 16.98 -8.20
CA ALA A 141 -9.60 17.18 -9.58
C ALA A 141 -10.40 15.97 -10.06
N ALA A 142 -11.39 16.17 -10.94
CA ALA A 142 -12.05 15.05 -11.62
C ALA A 142 -11.50 14.93 -13.05
N ILE A 143 -10.79 13.84 -13.32
CA ILE A 143 -10.06 13.64 -14.59
C ILE A 143 -10.33 12.22 -15.10
N THR A 144 -10.59 12.12 -16.40
CA THR A 144 -10.67 10.84 -17.11
C THR A 144 -9.27 10.43 -17.52
N GLU A 145 -8.81 9.33 -16.95
CA GLU A 145 -7.51 8.75 -17.32
C GLU A 145 -7.59 8.09 -18.70
N PRO A 146 -6.54 8.17 -19.55
CA PRO A 146 -6.52 7.47 -20.83
C PRO A 146 -6.88 5.99 -20.67
N GLY A 147 -7.84 5.50 -21.45
CA GLY A 147 -8.37 4.13 -21.36
C GLY A 147 -9.64 3.99 -20.53
N HIS A 148 -9.98 4.97 -19.67
CA HIS A 148 -11.19 4.93 -18.85
C HIS A 148 -12.36 5.69 -19.49
N SER A 149 -13.59 5.18 -19.32
CA SER A 149 -14.81 5.79 -19.85
C SER A 149 -15.42 6.89 -18.96
N SER A 150 -14.96 7.02 -17.71
CA SER A 150 -15.51 7.98 -16.75
C SER A 150 -14.41 8.70 -15.96
N PRO A 151 -14.63 9.96 -15.57
CA PRO A 151 -13.70 10.66 -14.68
C PRO A 151 -13.66 10.01 -13.31
N ASP A 152 -12.50 10.08 -12.64
CA ASP A 152 -12.32 9.67 -11.25
C ASP A 152 -11.77 10.85 -10.44
N MET A 153 -11.81 10.74 -9.11
CA MET A 153 -11.24 11.72 -8.18
C MET A 153 -9.73 11.54 -8.11
N TRP A 154 -9.01 12.57 -8.52
CA TRP A 154 -7.56 12.70 -8.42
C TRP A 154 -7.19 13.74 -7.38
N ILE A 155 -6.00 13.62 -6.80
CA ILE A 155 -5.45 14.66 -5.92
C ILE A 155 -4.08 15.04 -6.45
N LYS A 156 -3.94 16.28 -6.95
CA LYS A 156 -2.62 16.81 -7.30
C LYS A 156 -1.96 17.38 -6.06
N TYR A 157 -0.86 16.77 -5.67
CA TYR A 157 0.05 17.26 -4.65
C TYR A 157 1.16 18.05 -5.35
N ASP A 158 1.09 19.38 -5.26
CA ASP A 158 2.18 20.20 -5.76
C ASP A 158 3.31 20.14 -4.74
N GLY A 159 4.43 19.55 -5.15
CA GLY A 159 5.63 19.39 -4.32
C GLY A 159 6.38 20.70 -4.11
N GLU A 160 5.70 21.81 -3.85
CA GLU A 160 6.36 23.06 -3.49
C GLU A 160 6.82 22.97 -2.02
N GLY A 161 8.14 22.87 -1.82
CA GLY A 161 8.80 22.87 -0.51
C GLY A 161 9.61 21.61 -0.17
N ASP A 162 9.84 21.41 1.14
CA ASP A 162 10.66 20.34 1.74
C ASP A 162 10.19 18.89 1.43
N TYR A 163 9.01 18.73 0.82
CA TYR A 163 8.40 17.44 0.45
C TYR A 163 8.78 16.95 -0.95
N ARG A 164 9.59 17.70 -1.71
CA ARG A 164 10.17 17.19 -2.95
C ARG A 164 11.23 16.15 -2.59
N ALA A 165 10.78 14.92 -2.39
CA ALA A 165 11.64 13.82 -2.00
C ALA A 165 12.78 13.69 -3.01
N LYS A 166 14.01 13.82 -2.51
CA LYS A 166 15.20 13.51 -3.29
C LYS A 166 15.33 12.01 -3.31
N PHE A 167 15.20 11.40 -4.49
CA PHE A 167 15.49 9.99 -4.65
C PHE A 167 16.97 9.73 -4.31
N PRO A 168 17.28 8.59 -3.72
CA PRO A 168 18.66 8.19 -3.48
C PRO A 168 19.41 8.04 -4.81
N PRO A 169 20.74 8.27 -4.84
CA PRO A 169 21.57 7.88 -5.98
C PRO A 169 21.38 6.40 -6.31
N GLY A 170 21.11 6.08 -7.58
CA GLY A 170 20.85 4.71 -8.03
C GLY A 170 19.38 4.27 -7.98
N TYR A 171 18.43 5.18 -7.70
CA TYR A 171 17.00 4.86 -7.84
C TYR A 171 16.66 4.36 -9.24
N ILE A 172 16.10 3.14 -9.31
CA ILE A 172 15.50 2.61 -10.53
C ILE A 172 14.00 2.84 -10.51
N ASP A 173 13.45 3.06 -11.70
CA ASP A 173 12.03 3.31 -11.88
C ASP A 173 11.20 2.08 -11.46
N TYR A 174 9.94 2.29 -11.07
CA TYR A 174 9.08 1.19 -10.64
C TYR A 174 8.77 0.17 -11.75
N THR A 175 8.94 0.58 -13.01
CA THR A 175 8.85 -0.29 -14.19
C THR A 175 10.01 -1.26 -14.30
N GLU A 176 11.15 -0.97 -13.64
CA GLU A 176 12.36 -1.79 -13.64
C GLU A 176 12.47 -2.69 -12.39
N TRP A 177 11.47 -2.68 -11.51
CA TRP A 177 11.46 -3.57 -10.35
C TRP A 177 11.25 -5.03 -10.74
N PRO A 178 11.71 -6.00 -9.92
CA PRO A 178 11.72 -7.39 -10.34
C PRO A 178 10.36 -7.96 -10.67
N ASP A 179 10.35 -8.75 -11.73
CA ASP A 179 9.27 -9.67 -12.03
C ASP A 179 9.25 -10.81 -11.01
N LEU A 180 8.13 -10.91 -10.29
CA LEU A 180 7.94 -11.91 -9.25
C LEU A 180 7.86 -13.33 -9.83
N LEU A 181 7.35 -13.51 -11.06
CA LEU A 181 7.26 -14.83 -11.70
C LEU A 181 8.64 -15.39 -12.03
N THR A 182 9.55 -14.54 -12.47
CA THR A 182 10.96 -14.92 -12.70
C THR A 182 11.63 -15.47 -11.43
N GLN A 183 11.16 -15.09 -10.24
CA GLN A 183 11.66 -15.62 -8.97
C GLN A 183 10.90 -16.88 -8.50
N ALA A 184 9.58 -16.94 -8.76
CA ALA A 184 8.75 -18.07 -8.36
C ALA A 184 9.08 -19.37 -9.13
N ARG A 185 9.36 -19.27 -10.44
CA ARG A 185 9.58 -20.44 -11.30
C ARG A 185 10.77 -21.31 -10.88
N PRO A 186 12.00 -20.77 -10.67
CA PRO A 186 13.12 -21.59 -10.22
C PRO A 186 12.87 -22.21 -8.84
N PHE A 187 12.20 -21.47 -7.95
CA PHE A 187 11.86 -21.98 -6.62
C PHE A 187 10.91 -23.19 -6.70
N ALA A 188 9.86 -23.12 -7.53
CA ALA A 188 8.95 -24.24 -7.76
C ALA A 188 9.65 -25.44 -8.41
N ALA A 189 10.53 -25.18 -9.38
CA ALA A 189 11.30 -26.25 -10.03
C ALA A 189 12.18 -27.02 -9.04
N ALA A 190 12.74 -26.33 -8.05
CA ALA A 190 13.53 -26.95 -6.98
C ALA A 190 12.67 -27.59 -5.86
N ASN A 191 11.38 -27.22 -5.74
CA ASN A 191 10.49 -27.66 -4.66
C ASN A 191 9.11 -28.04 -5.25
N PRO A 192 8.89 -29.31 -5.63
CA PRO A 192 7.66 -29.74 -6.32
C PRO A 192 6.35 -29.49 -5.57
N THR A 193 6.43 -29.40 -4.23
CA THR A 193 5.28 -29.12 -3.34
C THR A 193 5.14 -27.65 -2.99
N ALA A 194 5.90 -26.76 -3.65
CA ALA A 194 5.95 -25.35 -3.31
C ALA A 194 4.57 -24.69 -3.31
N ARG A 195 4.36 -23.81 -2.33
CA ARG A 195 3.18 -22.98 -2.22
C ARG A 195 3.61 -21.51 -2.20
N PHE A 196 2.72 -20.66 -2.66
CA PHE A 196 2.97 -19.24 -2.85
C PHE A 196 1.92 -18.40 -2.14
N ALA A 197 2.32 -17.19 -1.74
CA ALA A 197 1.42 -16.13 -1.36
C ALA A 197 1.84 -14.81 -2.02
N LEU A 198 0.86 -14.11 -2.57
CA LEU A 198 0.97 -12.74 -3.06
C LEU A 198 0.21 -11.83 -2.08
N LEU A 199 0.96 -11.14 -1.23
CA LEU A 199 0.42 -10.25 -0.19
C LEU A 199 0.41 -8.82 -0.70
N LYS A 200 -0.77 -8.20 -0.74
CA LYS A 200 -0.95 -6.80 -1.11
C LYS A 200 -1.06 -5.93 0.14
N LEU A 201 -0.39 -4.79 0.16
CA LEU A 201 -0.39 -3.90 1.32
C LEU A 201 -1.29 -2.69 1.14
N CYS A 202 -1.93 -2.27 2.23
CA CYS A 202 -2.58 -0.97 2.37
C CYS A 202 -1.57 0.08 2.90
N ARG A 203 -1.64 1.32 2.40
CA ARG A 203 -0.67 2.40 2.68
C ARG A 203 -1.14 3.30 3.85
N LEU A 204 -0.28 4.03 4.58
CA LEU A 204 -0.66 4.95 5.70
C LEU A 204 -0.34 6.47 5.51
N ALA A 205 -1.29 7.33 5.90
CA ALA A 205 -1.42 8.79 6.12
C ALA A 205 -1.04 9.90 5.08
N THR A 206 -1.98 10.82 4.73
CA THR A 206 -1.78 12.25 4.25
C THR A 206 -3.05 13.12 4.41
N ALA A 207 -3.07 14.40 3.99
CA ALA A 207 -4.26 15.27 3.94
C ALA A 207 -4.53 15.92 2.55
N PHE A 208 -5.71 16.51 2.31
CA PHE A 208 -6.10 17.28 1.11
C PHE A 208 -7.29 18.24 1.35
N ILE A 209 -7.56 19.18 0.43
CA ILE A 209 -8.72 20.09 0.45
C ILE A 209 -9.81 19.64 -0.54
N ASP A 210 -11.07 19.76 -0.12
CA ASP A 210 -12.25 19.49 -0.95
C ASP A 210 -12.82 20.76 -1.64
N PRO A 211 -13.84 20.62 -2.52
CA PRO A 211 -14.37 21.72 -3.33
C PRO A 211 -14.93 22.93 -2.57
N VAL A 212 -15.21 22.81 -1.26
CA VAL A 212 -15.71 23.92 -0.43
C VAL A 212 -14.71 24.36 0.63
N GLY A 213 -13.44 24.01 0.45
CA GLY A 213 -12.39 24.43 1.36
C GLY A 213 -12.40 23.66 2.68
N ARG A 214 -12.94 22.43 2.74
CA ARG A 214 -12.77 21.58 3.92
C ARG A 214 -11.49 20.77 3.78
N SER A 215 -10.74 20.66 4.87
CA SER A 215 -9.55 19.84 4.94
C SER A 215 -9.91 18.40 5.38
N TRP A 216 -9.26 17.42 4.77
CA TRP A 216 -9.47 15.99 4.98
C TRP A 216 -8.13 15.31 5.19
N THR A 217 -8.06 14.35 6.10
CA THR A 217 -6.88 13.52 6.33
C THR A 217 -7.20 12.09 5.91
N TRP A 218 -6.49 11.59 4.91
CA TRP A 218 -6.32 10.17 4.69
C TRP A 218 -5.64 9.54 5.90
N LYS A 219 -6.20 8.43 6.37
CA LYS A 219 -5.44 7.51 7.22
C LYS A 219 -4.36 6.76 6.42
N PHE A 220 -4.30 6.97 5.10
CA PHE A 220 -3.48 6.26 4.11
C PHE A 220 -2.60 7.17 3.20
N LEU A 221 -1.40 6.73 2.76
CA LEU A 221 -0.57 7.52 1.82
C LEU A 221 -1.20 7.37 0.43
N PRO A 222 -1.79 8.41 -0.16
CA PRO A 222 -2.46 8.30 -1.44
C PRO A 222 -1.41 8.03 -2.50
N LYS A 223 -1.78 7.19 -3.47
CA LYS A 223 -0.91 6.89 -4.61
C LYS A 223 -0.46 8.15 -5.35
N ASP A 224 -1.27 9.20 -5.33
CA ASP A 224 -1.01 10.43 -6.04
C ASP A 224 0.12 11.24 -5.37
N MET A 225 0.50 10.96 -4.12
CA MET A 225 1.58 11.69 -3.46
C MET A 225 2.94 11.38 -4.13
N PRO A 226 3.73 12.38 -4.54
CA PRO A 226 5.14 12.19 -4.87
C PRO A 226 5.95 11.86 -3.61
N PRO A 227 6.87 10.88 -3.59
CA PRO A 227 7.08 9.72 -4.46
C PRO A 227 6.54 8.42 -3.80
N SER A 228 5.22 8.26 -3.80
CA SER A 228 4.56 7.23 -2.99
C SER A 228 4.99 5.80 -3.36
N GLU A 229 5.36 5.53 -4.61
CA GLU A 229 5.86 4.24 -5.07
C GLU A 229 7.16 3.87 -4.38
N TRP A 230 8.14 4.77 -4.38
CA TRP A 230 9.40 4.57 -3.70
C TRP A 230 9.20 4.46 -2.18
N SER A 231 8.34 5.31 -1.61
CA SER A 231 8.07 5.32 -0.17
C SER A 231 7.56 3.97 0.33
N ILE A 232 6.59 3.37 -0.37
CA ILE A 232 6.07 2.05 0.04
C ILE A 232 7.11 0.96 -0.19
N HIS A 233 7.81 0.97 -1.32
CA HIS A 233 8.83 -0.04 -1.63
C HIS A 233 9.96 -0.03 -0.59
N ASN A 234 10.48 1.16 -0.27
CA ASN A 234 11.54 1.32 0.73
C ASN A 234 11.03 0.98 2.14
N THR A 235 9.77 1.29 2.47
CA THR A 235 9.20 0.87 3.77
C THR A 235 9.18 -0.65 3.89
N VAL A 236 8.66 -1.36 2.87
CA VAL A 236 8.64 -2.83 2.86
C VAL A 236 10.03 -3.40 3.03
N ARG A 237 11.01 -2.90 2.28
CA ARG A 237 12.42 -3.30 2.41
C ARG A 237 12.94 -3.13 3.84
N LEU A 238 12.73 -1.95 4.44
CA LEU A 238 13.18 -1.67 5.80
C LEU A 238 12.51 -2.57 6.85
N CYS A 239 11.21 -2.87 6.70
CA CYS A 239 10.49 -3.78 7.61
C CYS A 239 11.11 -5.17 7.57
N LEU A 240 11.29 -5.71 6.36
CA LEU A 240 11.80 -7.06 6.14
C LEU A 240 13.28 -7.18 6.54
N GLY A 241 14.10 -6.17 6.27
CA GLY A 241 15.50 -6.11 6.72
C GLY A 241 15.63 -6.07 8.25
N THR A 242 14.72 -5.38 8.95
CA THR A 242 14.69 -5.35 10.42
C THR A 242 14.39 -6.74 11.01
N LEU A 243 13.46 -7.48 10.39
CA LEU A 243 13.20 -8.86 10.78
C LEU A 243 14.43 -9.74 10.55
N ARG A 244 15.11 -9.62 9.40
CA ARG A 244 16.36 -10.36 9.12
C ARG A 244 17.40 -10.16 10.22
N GLN A 245 17.65 -8.91 10.60
CA GLN A 245 18.62 -8.57 11.64
C GLN A 245 18.25 -9.21 12.98
N SER A 246 16.97 -9.20 13.32
CA SER A 246 16.45 -9.84 14.53
C SER A 246 16.64 -11.35 14.51
N MET A 247 16.42 -12.00 13.36
CA MET A 247 16.60 -13.46 13.18
C MET A 247 18.08 -13.88 13.24
N LEU A 248 19.00 -13.04 12.76
CA LEU A 248 20.44 -13.31 12.77
C LEU A 248 21.12 -12.99 14.11
N GLY A 249 20.36 -12.61 15.15
CA GLY A 249 20.90 -12.32 16.48
C GLY A 249 21.62 -10.96 16.62
N GLY A 250 21.47 -10.07 15.64
CA GLY A 250 21.97 -8.70 15.71
C GLY A 250 21.03 -7.83 16.55
N GLY A 251 21.03 -8.01 17.88
CA GLY A 251 20.27 -7.13 18.77
C GLY A 251 20.75 -5.67 18.65
N PRO A 252 19.89 -4.67 18.88
CA PRO A 252 20.39 -3.32 19.13
C PRO A 252 21.28 -3.37 20.37
N ALA A 253 22.52 -2.89 20.27
CA ALA A 253 23.33 -2.63 21.46
C ALA A 253 22.48 -1.82 22.46
N PRO A 254 22.55 -2.12 23.76
CA PRO A 254 21.76 -1.42 24.76
C PRO A 254 21.96 0.07 24.55
N SER A 255 20.86 0.78 24.23
CA SER A 255 20.89 2.23 24.28
C SER A 255 21.17 2.58 25.73
N GLU A 256 22.33 3.20 26.01
CA GLU A 256 22.58 3.83 27.30
C GLU A 256 21.33 4.62 27.69
N GLU A 257 20.85 4.42 28.92
CA GLU A 257 19.74 5.21 29.46
C GLU A 257 20.00 6.69 29.17
N PRO A 258 19.03 7.42 28.59
CA PRO A 258 19.22 8.83 28.33
C PRO A 258 19.38 9.54 29.68
N LYS A 259 20.63 9.94 29.98
CA LYS A 259 20.91 10.82 31.12
C LYS A 259 19.98 12.03 31.01
N PRO A 260 19.32 12.47 32.10
CA PRO A 260 18.31 13.50 32.06
C PRO A 260 18.92 14.79 31.50
N SER A 261 18.64 15.08 30.22
CA SER A 261 19.09 16.31 29.59
C SER A 261 18.15 17.42 30.02
N LYS A 262 18.69 18.46 30.66
CA LYS A 262 17.95 19.69 30.98
C LYS A 262 17.27 20.21 29.71
N ILE A 263 15.94 20.15 29.69
CA ILE A 263 15.14 20.65 28.57
C ILE A 263 15.32 22.17 28.54
N LYS A 264 16.10 22.66 27.57
CA LYS A 264 16.04 24.06 27.14
C LYS A 264 15.10 24.11 25.94
N HIS A 265 14.09 24.97 26.01
CA HIS A 265 13.21 25.26 24.87
C HIS A 265 14.07 25.71 23.68
N LYS A 266 14.18 24.84 22.68
CA LYS A 266 14.87 25.15 21.42
C LYS A 266 13.87 25.79 20.46
N THR A 267 14.32 26.85 19.80
CA THR A 267 13.53 27.55 18.79
C THR A 267 13.53 26.77 17.48
N TRP A 268 12.56 27.04 16.61
CA TRP A 268 12.39 26.31 15.33
C TRP A 268 13.65 26.32 14.44
N ARG A 269 14.46 27.39 14.53
CA ARG A 269 15.76 27.50 13.82
C ARG A 269 16.84 26.54 14.34
N ASP A 270 16.74 26.10 15.60
CA ASP A 270 17.69 25.15 16.20
C ASP A 270 17.41 23.71 15.75
N LEU A 271 16.15 23.38 15.45
CA LEU A 271 15.78 22.07 14.90
C LEU A 271 16.31 21.88 13.48
N GLN A 272 16.40 22.96 12.69
CA GLN A 272 16.95 22.93 11.33
C GLN A 272 18.45 22.65 11.32
N ARG A 273 19.22 23.22 12.26
CA ARG A 273 20.66 22.93 12.42
C ARG A 273 20.98 21.51 12.94
N VAL A 274 20.05 20.87 13.66
CA VAL A 274 20.21 19.48 14.13
C VAL A 274 19.97 18.49 13.00
N ARG A 275 19.13 18.83 12.02
CA ARG A 275 18.85 18.00 10.83
C ARG A 275 20.07 17.88 9.91
N ASP A 276 20.92 18.90 9.86
CA ASP A 276 22.09 18.93 8.97
C ASP A 276 23.40 18.37 9.59
N LYS A 277 23.42 18.05 10.89
CA LYS A 277 24.66 17.66 11.62
C LYS A 277 24.71 16.25 12.18
N LYS A 278 23.74 15.38 11.90
CA LYS A 278 23.93 13.93 12.16
C LYS A 278 24.83 13.34 11.07
N LYS A 279 26.13 13.60 11.18
CA LYS A 279 27.15 12.66 10.70
C LYS A 279 26.96 11.36 11.47
N TRP A 280 26.56 10.33 10.76
CA TRP A 280 26.53 8.96 11.25
C TRP A 280 27.97 8.49 11.29
N ASP A 281 28.59 8.47 12.47
CA ASP A 281 29.83 7.75 12.69
C ASP A 281 29.94 7.30 14.15
N ASN A 282 29.98 5.97 14.31
CA ASN A 282 30.91 5.19 15.16
C ASN A 282 30.25 3.89 15.67
N GLY A 283 30.75 2.76 15.18
CA GLY A 283 30.41 1.41 15.63
C GLY A 283 29.45 0.71 14.67
N GLU A 284 29.99 -0.17 13.83
CA GLU A 284 29.34 -0.74 12.64
C GLU A 284 27.92 -1.30 12.92
N ARG A 285 26.95 -0.64 12.28
CA ARG A 285 25.53 -1.00 12.16
C ARG A 285 25.18 -0.96 10.68
N PHE A 286 24.16 -1.72 10.26
CA PHE A 286 23.67 -1.86 8.89
C PHE A 286 24.17 -0.76 7.92
N LYS A 287 25.22 -1.09 7.17
CA LYS A 287 25.56 -0.37 5.94
C LYS A 287 24.58 -0.91 4.91
N ALA A 288 23.55 -0.14 4.59
CA ALA A 288 22.74 -0.42 3.40
C ALA A 288 23.75 -0.56 2.26
N ASN A 289 23.93 -1.78 1.74
CA ASN A 289 24.94 -2.05 0.74
C ASN A 289 24.89 -0.97 -0.34
N GLU A 290 26.06 -0.42 -0.70
CA GLU A 290 26.24 0.64 -1.70
C GLU A 290 25.87 0.22 -3.14
N LYS A 291 25.13 -0.89 -3.29
CA LYS A 291 24.32 -1.22 -4.44
C LYS A 291 22.90 -1.51 -3.96
N TRP A 292 21.98 -0.62 -4.29
CA TRP A 292 20.56 -0.86 -4.14
C TRP A 292 20.18 -2.03 -5.06
N ASP A 293 20.05 -3.22 -4.50
CA ASP A 293 19.50 -4.37 -5.24
C ASP A 293 17.98 -4.30 -5.14
N TYR A 294 17.39 -3.58 -6.10
CA TYR A 294 15.95 -3.41 -6.17
C TYR A 294 15.29 -4.76 -6.42
N GLY A 295 14.68 -5.26 -5.34
CA GLY A 295 13.77 -6.39 -5.31
C GLY A 295 14.38 -7.75 -4.99
N HIS A 296 15.64 -7.83 -4.55
CA HIS A 296 16.02 -8.89 -3.61
C HIS A 296 15.52 -8.51 -2.22
N CYS A 297 14.68 -9.33 -1.59
CA CYS A 297 14.33 -9.08 -0.20
C CYS A 297 15.56 -9.35 0.67
N GLU A 298 15.88 -8.41 1.56
CA GLU A 298 16.91 -8.62 2.55
C GLU A 298 16.52 -9.68 3.59
N LEU A 299 15.30 -10.22 3.61
CA LEU A 299 14.91 -11.21 4.62
C LEU A 299 15.46 -12.60 4.30
N ASP A 300 15.12 -13.14 3.13
CA ASP A 300 15.43 -14.50 2.70
C ASP A 300 15.17 -14.62 1.20
N GLU A 301 15.78 -15.61 0.54
CA GLU A 301 15.53 -15.95 -0.87
C GLU A 301 14.08 -16.39 -1.16
N ARG A 302 13.28 -16.62 -0.12
CA ARG A 302 11.85 -16.98 -0.22
C ARG A 302 10.91 -15.79 -0.32
N VAL A 303 11.41 -14.57 -0.13
CA VAL A 303 10.58 -13.37 -0.10
C VAL A 303 11.06 -12.41 -1.17
N PHE A 304 10.15 -11.87 -1.95
CA PHE A 304 10.41 -10.85 -2.96
C PHE A 304 9.34 -9.78 -2.88
N HIS A 305 9.65 -8.55 -3.28
CA HIS A 305 8.63 -7.50 -3.28
C HIS A 305 8.83 -6.49 -4.39
N ARG A 306 7.70 -5.98 -4.90
CA ARG A 306 7.62 -4.87 -5.85
C ARG A 306 6.57 -3.88 -5.37
N GLY A 307 7.01 -2.73 -4.89
CA GLY A 307 6.16 -1.74 -4.24
C GLY A 307 5.43 -2.26 -3.02
N ASP A 308 4.11 -2.39 -3.15
CA ASP A 308 3.14 -2.82 -2.16
C ASP A 308 2.69 -4.28 -2.36
N LEU A 309 3.31 -5.01 -3.29
CA LEU A 309 3.08 -6.43 -3.53
C LEU A 309 4.30 -7.22 -3.03
N VAL A 310 4.05 -8.22 -2.21
CA VAL A 310 5.07 -9.11 -1.62
C VAL A 310 4.77 -10.54 -2.04
N LEU A 311 5.72 -11.18 -2.72
CA LEU A 311 5.73 -12.61 -2.97
C LEU A 311 6.39 -13.31 -1.78
N VAL A 312 5.72 -14.34 -1.26
CA VAL A 312 6.24 -15.23 -0.23
C VAL A 312 6.17 -16.66 -0.77
N MET A 313 7.24 -17.41 -0.60
CA MET A 313 7.38 -18.77 -1.12
C MET A 313 7.68 -19.74 0.03
N GLY A 314 7.00 -20.89 0.04
CA GLY A 314 7.25 -21.96 0.98
C GLY A 314 7.46 -23.27 0.23
N LYS A 315 8.33 -24.13 0.76
CA LYS A 315 8.61 -25.45 0.16
C LYS A 315 7.37 -26.37 0.16
N ASP A 316 6.48 -26.13 1.10
CA ASP A 316 5.17 -26.76 1.27
C ASP A 316 4.22 -25.78 1.99
N GLN A 317 3.01 -26.23 2.32
CA GLN A 317 2.01 -25.42 3.01
C GLN A 317 2.46 -24.96 4.41
N GLU A 318 3.15 -25.82 5.17
CA GLU A 318 3.55 -25.50 6.53
C GLU A 318 4.69 -24.47 6.55
N ASP A 319 5.67 -24.64 5.66
CA ASP A 319 6.74 -23.68 5.45
C ASP A 319 6.18 -22.33 4.96
N LEU A 320 5.21 -22.34 4.04
CA LEU A 320 4.58 -21.10 3.58
C LEU A 320 3.84 -20.38 4.71
N LEU A 321 3.09 -21.09 5.57
CA LEU A 321 2.40 -20.48 6.72
C LEU A 321 3.40 -19.79 7.66
N ARG A 322 4.55 -20.44 7.94
CA ARG A 322 5.62 -19.87 8.78
C ARG A 322 6.14 -18.57 8.17
N TRP A 323 6.45 -18.56 6.88
CA TRP A 323 6.97 -17.37 6.19
C TRP A 323 5.93 -16.27 6.05
N CYS A 324 4.68 -16.59 5.70
CA CYS A 324 3.59 -15.62 5.62
C CYS A 324 3.34 -14.96 6.99
N THR A 325 3.42 -15.73 8.08
CA THR A 325 3.30 -15.22 9.43
C THR A 325 4.44 -14.26 9.76
N ALA A 326 5.69 -14.64 9.45
CA ALA A 326 6.85 -13.80 9.71
C ALA A 326 6.81 -12.48 8.91
N VAL A 327 6.49 -12.56 7.62
CA VAL A 327 6.35 -11.39 6.73
C VAL A 327 5.22 -10.48 7.20
N THR A 328 4.04 -11.03 7.51
CA THR A 328 2.90 -10.26 8.01
C THR A 328 3.24 -9.57 9.33
N PHE A 329 3.89 -10.28 10.24
CA PHE A 329 4.38 -9.73 11.51
C PHE A 329 5.37 -8.57 11.28
N ALA A 330 6.36 -8.74 10.40
CA ALA A 330 7.33 -7.68 10.08
C ALA A 330 6.66 -6.42 9.51
N LEU A 331 5.62 -6.58 8.69
CA LEU A 331 4.92 -5.49 8.03
C LEU A 331 3.92 -4.77 8.96
N GLN A 332 3.22 -5.52 9.81
CA GLN A 332 2.19 -4.98 10.72
C GLN A 332 2.77 -4.44 12.03
N THR A 333 3.95 -4.90 12.45
CA THR A 333 4.55 -4.45 13.71
C THR A 333 5.00 -2.99 13.61
N LYS A 334 4.91 -2.29 14.75
CA LYS A 334 5.45 -0.93 14.90
C LYS A 334 6.95 -0.89 14.53
N PRO A 335 7.44 0.20 13.93
CA PRO A 335 6.77 1.49 13.76
C PRO A 335 5.96 1.66 12.46
N TRP A 336 5.98 0.69 11.55
CA TRP A 336 5.56 0.90 10.15
C TRP A 336 4.07 0.63 9.90
N PHE A 337 3.45 -0.26 10.68
CA PHE A 337 2.00 -0.53 10.74
C PHE A 337 1.33 -0.68 9.36
N ARG A 338 1.86 -1.55 8.50
CA ARG A 338 1.27 -1.82 7.18
C ARG A 338 0.27 -2.97 7.30
N GLU A 339 -0.95 -2.76 6.83
CA GLU A 339 -1.99 -3.78 6.81
C GLU A 339 -1.93 -4.58 5.51
N VAL A 340 -2.16 -5.90 5.60
CA VAL A 340 -2.30 -6.77 4.44
C VAL A 340 -3.75 -6.70 3.97
N ASP A 341 -3.97 -6.24 2.75
CA ASP A 341 -5.27 -6.26 2.07
C ASP A 341 -5.55 -7.68 1.57
N LEU A 342 -6.15 -8.50 2.43
CA LEU A 342 -6.48 -9.90 2.13
C LEU A 342 -7.44 -10.04 0.94
N TRP A 343 -8.27 -9.03 0.66
CA TRP A 343 -9.18 -9.05 -0.49
C TRP A 343 -8.43 -8.95 -1.83
N LYS A 344 -7.25 -8.35 -1.82
CA LYS A 344 -6.35 -8.25 -2.98
C LYS A 344 -5.14 -9.17 -2.89
N SER A 345 -5.11 -10.04 -1.88
CA SER A 345 -4.04 -11.02 -1.67
C SER A 345 -4.51 -12.41 -2.06
N PHE A 346 -3.56 -13.24 -2.49
CA PHE A 346 -3.76 -14.66 -2.75
C PHE A 346 -2.79 -15.42 -1.84
N VAL A 347 -3.30 -16.33 -1.02
CA VAL A 347 -2.51 -17.02 0.00
C VAL A 347 -2.72 -18.51 -0.16
N ASN A 348 -1.65 -19.28 -0.01
CA ASN A 348 -1.66 -20.73 -0.14
C ASN A 348 -2.16 -21.19 -1.52
N VAL A 349 -1.53 -20.70 -2.59
CA VAL A 349 -1.79 -21.09 -3.99
C VAL A 349 -0.59 -21.82 -4.58
N ASP A 350 -0.76 -22.53 -5.69
CA ASP A 350 0.35 -23.15 -6.44
C ASP A 350 0.92 -22.19 -7.50
N LEU A 351 1.99 -22.62 -8.17
CA LEU A 351 2.60 -21.85 -9.24
C LEU A 351 1.65 -21.65 -10.43
N GLU A 352 0.89 -22.67 -10.83
CA GLU A 352 -0.05 -22.60 -11.95
C GLU A 352 -1.07 -21.48 -11.74
N PHE A 353 -1.61 -21.36 -10.53
CA PHE A 353 -2.48 -20.25 -10.17
C PHE A 353 -1.79 -18.89 -10.34
N VAL A 354 -0.56 -18.75 -9.84
CA VAL A 354 0.18 -17.48 -9.90
C VAL A 354 0.52 -17.10 -11.34
N GLU A 355 0.88 -18.06 -12.18
CA GLU A 355 1.13 -17.86 -13.62
C GLU A 355 -0.14 -17.56 -14.41
N GLY A 356 -1.29 -18.08 -13.96
CA GLY A 356 -2.60 -17.80 -14.54
C GLY A 356 -3.23 -16.48 -14.08
N LEU A 357 -2.58 -15.72 -13.19
CA LEU A 357 -3.08 -14.42 -12.76
C LEU A 357 -2.93 -13.39 -13.88
N ASP A 358 -3.96 -12.55 -14.03
CA ASP A 358 -3.86 -11.33 -14.83
C ASP A 358 -2.67 -10.48 -14.35
N GLU A 359 -1.92 -9.92 -15.30
CA GLU A 359 -0.77 -9.03 -15.10
C GLU A 359 -1.05 -7.91 -14.08
N PHE A 360 -2.31 -7.48 -13.98
CA PHE A 360 -2.83 -6.58 -12.96
C PHE A 360 -2.45 -6.98 -11.54
N TRP A 361 -2.60 -8.26 -11.21
CA TRP A 361 -2.39 -8.84 -9.88
C TRP A 361 -0.91 -9.01 -9.58
N LEU A 362 -0.11 -9.20 -10.62
CA LEU A 362 1.35 -9.27 -10.54
C LEU A 362 2.00 -7.88 -10.40
N GLY A 363 1.20 -6.81 -10.47
CA GLY A 363 1.65 -5.44 -10.24
C GLY A 363 2.20 -4.75 -11.50
N ASN A 364 1.95 -5.33 -12.68
CA ASN A 364 2.28 -4.74 -13.97
C ASN A 364 1.24 -3.69 -14.39
N GLU A 365 1.67 -2.75 -15.22
CA GLU A 365 0.75 -1.82 -15.89
C GLU A 365 0.05 -2.55 -17.03
N VAL A 366 -1.28 -2.53 -17.02
CA VAL A 366 -2.09 -3.17 -18.05
C VAL A 366 -3.03 -2.09 -18.57
N ALA A 367 -3.00 -1.83 -19.87
CA ALA A 367 -4.00 -0.98 -20.51
C ALA A 367 -5.40 -1.54 -20.20
N GLU A 368 -6.40 -0.68 -20.02
CA GLU A 368 -7.79 -1.12 -20.13
C GLU A 368 -8.01 -1.45 -21.61
N GLU A 369 -7.92 -2.73 -21.97
CA GLU A 369 -8.61 -3.18 -23.18
C GLU A 369 -10.10 -3.08 -22.90
N GLU A 370 -10.85 -2.50 -23.83
CA GLU A 370 -12.32 -2.53 -23.81
C GLU A 370 -12.73 -4.00 -23.74
N MET A 371 -13.06 -4.48 -22.53
CA MET A 371 -13.67 -5.80 -22.42
C MET A 371 -14.91 -5.78 -23.32
N PRO A 372 -15.09 -6.77 -24.21
CA PRO A 372 -16.27 -6.82 -25.04
C PRO A 372 -17.46 -6.85 -24.10
N VAL A 373 -18.33 -5.85 -24.22
CA VAL A 373 -19.59 -5.79 -23.50
C VAL A 373 -20.35 -7.05 -23.92
N SER A 374 -20.35 -8.08 -23.07
CA SER A 374 -21.20 -9.23 -23.24
C SER A 374 -22.64 -8.73 -23.21
N GLY A 375 -23.30 -8.78 -24.37
CA GLY A 375 -24.66 -8.30 -24.59
C GLY A 375 -25.75 -9.12 -23.92
#